data_AF-A0A1Y1T915-F1
#
_entry.id   AF-A0A1Y1T915-F1
#
_cell.length_a   1.000
_cell.length_b   1.000
_cell.length_c   1.000
_cell.angle_alpha   90.00
_cell.angle_beta   90.00
_cell.angle_gamma   90.00
#
_symmetry.space_group_name_H-M   'P 1'
#
loop_
_entity.id
_entity.type
_entity.pdbx_description
1 polymer ?
#
loop_
_entity_poly.entity_id
_entity_poly.type
_entity_poly.pdbx_seq_one_letter_code
_entity_poly.pdbx_strand_id
1 'polypeptide(L)'
;MIKFPAINISNPNFSKEEDLTSFLLLDAFIYNDAEIYFQEYLKDNLFCDSDGKIFRITGKKHPKSIFRKVFFFLPNIYKIELIFEATNEYMTLDDLRDFMIERVKSLGYGKFEVKWILELRKAKSYEELILGKQN
;
A
#
# COMPACT_ATOMS: atom_id res chain seq x y z
N MET A 1 4.35 -15.28 -1.93
CA MET A 1 3.86 -14.21 -2.82
C MET A 1 3.01 -13.28 -1.98
N ILE A 2 3.14 -11.98 -2.19
CA ILE A 2 2.33 -10.96 -1.50
C ILE A 2 0.86 -11.12 -1.88
N LYS A 3 -0.06 -10.89 -0.92
CA LYS A 3 -1.49 -10.81 -1.18
C LYS A 3 -2.00 -9.38 -1.03
N PHE A 4 -2.86 -8.98 -1.95
CA PHE A 4 -3.50 -7.66 -1.91
C PHE A 4 -4.88 -7.75 -1.23
N PRO A 5 -5.38 -6.65 -0.64
CA PRO A 5 -4.73 -5.33 -0.51
C PRO A 5 -3.54 -5.36 0.44
N ALA A 6 -2.59 -4.44 0.28
CA ALA A 6 -1.42 -4.30 1.14
C ALA A 6 -1.19 -2.84 1.55
N ILE A 7 -0.94 -2.58 2.82
CA ILE A 7 -0.78 -1.23 3.38
C ILE A 7 0.69 -0.95 3.71
N ASN A 8 1.16 0.26 3.37
CA ASN A 8 2.51 0.70 3.72
C ASN A 8 2.60 0.87 5.24
N ILE A 9 3.58 0.23 5.88
CA ILE A 9 3.84 0.34 7.32
C ILE A 9 5.12 1.12 7.64
N SER A 10 5.88 1.54 6.62
CA SER A 10 7.10 2.34 6.76
C SER A 10 6.85 3.85 6.86
N ASN A 11 5.79 4.37 6.23
CA ASN A 11 5.55 5.81 6.18
C ASN A 11 4.51 6.27 7.24
N PRO A 12 4.90 6.99 8.31
CA PRO A 12 3.96 7.48 9.32
C PRO A 12 3.19 8.74 8.89
N ASN A 13 3.55 9.38 7.77
CA ASN A 13 3.15 10.76 7.49
C ASN A 13 2.33 10.89 6.20
N PHE A 14 1.01 10.85 6.35
CA PHE A 14 0.04 11.05 5.26
C PHE A 14 0.00 12.50 4.71
N SER A 15 0.65 13.43 5.40
CA SER A 15 0.52 14.87 5.14
C SER A 15 1.31 15.40 3.94
N LYS A 16 2.19 14.60 3.33
CA LYS A 16 3.10 15.06 2.27
C LYS A 16 2.76 14.59 0.85
N GLU A 17 1.88 13.62 0.67
CA GLU A 17 1.76 12.90 -0.62
C GLU A 17 0.32 12.75 -1.11
N GLU A 18 0.13 12.98 -2.41
CA GLU A 18 -1.15 12.84 -3.12
C GLU A 18 -1.33 11.46 -3.78
N ASP A 19 -0.27 10.64 -3.90
CA ASP A 19 -0.34 9.33 -4.57
C ASP A 19 -0.73 8.22 -3.58
N LEU A 20 -1.94 7.69 -3.74
CA LEU A 20 -2.47 6.61 -2.92
C LEU A 20 -1.60 5.34 -2.94
N THR A 21 -0.79 5.11 -3.99
CA THR A 21 0.06 3.93 -4.11
C THR A 21 1.21 3.91 -3.12
N SER A 22 1.63 5.07 -2.59
CA SER A 22 2.62 5.12 -1.51
C SER A 22 2.03 4.68 -0.16
N PHE A 23 0.71 4.67 -0.02
CA PHE A 23 0.01 4.27 1.21
C PHE A 23 -0.63 2.89 1.12
N LEU A 24 -1.22 2.54 -0.03
CA LEU A 24 -2.05 1.36 -0.25
C LEU A 24 -1.80 0.79 -1.64
N LEU A 25 -1.59 -0.52 -1.71
CA LEU A 25 -1.50 -1.29 -2.95
C LEU A 25 -2.70 -2.21 -3.09
N LEU A 26 -3.40 -2.11 -4.22
CA LEU A 26 -4.49 -3.02 -4.60
C LEU A 26 -4.04 -4.12 -5.56
N ASP A 27 -2.91 -3.91 -6.25
CA ASP A 27 -2.21 -4.89 -7.05
C ASP A 27 -0.69 -4.60 -7.03
N ALA A 28 0.08 -5.43 -7.73
CA ALA A 28 1.53 -5.30 -7.83
C ALA A 28 1.98 -4.24 -8.84
N PHE A 29 1.07 -3.45 -9.41
CA PHE A 29 1.34 -2.61 -10.56
C PHE A 29 1.18 -1.13 -10.27
N ILE A 30 2.10 -0.33 -10.81
CA ILE A 30 2.03 1.14 -10.75
C ILE A 30 2.07 1.73 -12.16
N TYR A 31 1.52 2.93 -12.30
CA TYR A 31 1.54 3.71 -13.55
C TYR A 31 2.71 4.68 -13.61
N ASN A 32 3.20 5.13 -12.45
CA ASN A 32 4.29 6.09 -12.37
C ASN A 32 5.65 5.40 -12.59
N ASP A 33 6.30 5.68 -13.72
CA ASP A 33 7.64 5.15 -14.04
C ASP A 33 8.80 6.06 -13.61
N ALA A 34 8.52 7.21 -13.01
CA ALA A 34 9.59 8.10 -12.62
C ALA A 34 10.54 7.38 -11.65
N GLU A 35 11.82 7.30 -12.00
CA GLU A 35 12.82 6.66 -11.15
C GLU A 35 12.94 7.37 -9.80
N ILE A 36 12.87 8.71 -9.83
CA ILE A 36 12.86 9.54 -8.63
C ILE A 36 11.69 9.14 -7.72
N TYR A 37 10.49 8.97 -8.28
CA TYR A 37 9.32 8.54 -7.50
C TYR A 37 9.56 7.17 -6.84
N PHE A 38 10.10 6.21 -7.59
CA PHE A 38 10.39 4.90 -7.05
C PHE A 38 11.41 4.96 -5.91
N GLN A 39 12.53 5.67 -6.10
CA GLN A 39 13.59 5.76 -5.09
C GLN A 39 13.15 6.50 -3.82
N GLU A 40 12.33 7.55 -3.95
CA GLU A 40 11.92 8.38 -2.82
C GLU A 40 10.73 7.80 -2.04
N TYR A 41 9.77 7.17 -2.74
CA TYR A 41 8.46 6.85 -2.15
C TYR A 41 8.13 5.36 -2.08
N LEU A 42 8.86 4.49 -2.76
CA LEU A 42 8.52 3.07 -2.83
C LEU A 42 9.66 2.15 -2.42
N LYS A 43 10.87 2.43 -2.85
CA LYS A 43 12.02 1.57 -2.58
C LYS A 43 12.26 1.44 -1.07
N ASP A 44 12.54 0.21 -0.65
CA ASP A 44 12.79 -0.18 0.74
C ASP A 44 11.61 0.01 1.70
N ASN A 45 10.46 0.52 1.23
CA ASN A 45 9.24 0.57 2.03
C ASN A 45 8.71 -0.84 2.31
N LEU A 46 8.19 -0.98 3.52
CA LEU A 46 7.58 -2.19 4.04
C LEU A 46 6.06 -2.11 3.90
N PHE A 47 5.48 -3.20 3.43
CA PHE A 47 4.04 -3.36 3.27
C PHE A 47 3.56 -4.58 4.03
N CYS A 48 2.47 -4.41 4.78
CA CYS A 48 1.73 -5.49 5.40
C CYS A 48 0.61 -5.92 4.46
N ASP A 49 0.60 -7.20 4.10
CA ASP A 49 -0.32 -7.79 3.13
C ASP A 49 -1.65 -8.27 3.77
N SER A 50 -2.60 -8.76 2.97
CA SER A 50 -3.92 -9.21 3.48
C SER A 50 -3.90 -10.51 4.28
N ASP A 51 -2.73 -11.13 4.47
CA ASP A 51 -2.53 -12.22 5.43
C ASP A 51 -1.78 -11.75 6.69
N GLY A 52 -1.28 -10.51 6.74
CA GLY A 52 -0.42 -9.99 7.81
C GLY A 52 1.09 -10.14 7.57
N LYS A 53 1.51 -10.68 6.43
CA LYS A 53 2.94 -10.88 6.11
C LYS A 53 3.56 -9.56 5.67
N ILE A 54 4.82 -9.35 6.05
CA ILE A 54 5.56 -8.14 5.71
C ILE A 54 6.45 -8.37 4.48
N PHE A 55 6.37 -7.45 3.53
CA PHE A 55 7.17 -7.44 2.31
C PHE A 55 7.88 -6.11 2.14
N ARG A 56 9.12 -6.15 1.65
CA ARG A 56 9.88 -4.97 1.24
C ARG A 56 9.81 -4.81 -0.28
N ILE A 57 9.60 -3.60 -0.76
CA ILE A 57 9.78 -3.30 -2.18
C ILE A 57 11.28 -3.15 -2.47
N THR A 58 11.83 -4.01 -3.32
CA THR A 58 13.27 -4.01 -3.66
C THR A 58 13.56 -3.55 -5.08
N GLY A 59 12.54 -3.50 -5.93
CA GLY A 59 12.72 -3.14 -7.33
C GLY A 59 11.42 -2.92 -8.07
N LYS A 60 11.56 -2.61 -9.35
CA LYS A 60 10.47 -2.49 -10.30
C LYS A 60 10.89 -3.10 -11.63
N LYS A 61 9.92 -3.57 -12.42
CA LYS A 61 10.16 -4.28 -13.66
C LYS A 61 9.22 -3.76 -14.75
N HIS A 62 9.84 -3.28 -15.82
CA HIS A 62 9.12 -2.80 -16.99
C HIS A 62 8.47 -3.96 -17.75
N PRO A 63 7.34 -3.70 -18.43
CA PRO A 63 6.74 -4.70 -19.29
C PRO A 63 7.71 -5.12 -20.40
N LYS A 64 7.87 -6.44 -20.60
CA LYS A 64 8.75 -6.99 -21.64
C LYS A 64 8.23 -6.73 -23.06
N SER A 65 6.91 -6.55 -23.22
CA SER A 65 6.27 -6.39 -24.52
C SER A 65 6.63 -5.04 -25.16
N ILE A 66 7.24 -5.10 -26.35
CA ILE A 66 7.57 -3.91 -27.16
C ILE A 66 6.29 -3.11 -27.47
N PHE A 67 5.17 -3.80 -27.75
CA PHE A 67 3.90 -3.13 -28.00
C PHE A 67 3.42 -2.32 -26.80
N ARG A 68 3.56 -2.82 -25.57
CA ARG A 68 3.19 -2.06 -24.37
C ARG A 68 4.07 -0.82 -24.16
N LYS A 69 5.33 -0.88 -24.61
CA LYS A 69 6.25 0.28 -24.58
C LYS A 69 5.89 1.32 -25.65
N VAL A 70 5.50 0.88 -26.85
CA VAL A 70 5.10 1.79 -27.95
C VAL A 70 3.77 2.47 -27.62
N PHE A 71 2.83 1.75 -27.03
CA PHE A 71 1.52 2.27 -26.64
C PHE A 71 1.46 2.78 -25.20
N PHE A 72 2.58 3.31 -24.67
CA PHE A 72 2.64 3.75 -23.28
C PHE A 72 1.67 4.90 -22.96
N PHE A 73 1.28 5.66 -23.98
CA PHE A 73 0.32 6.76 -23.89
C PHE A 73 -1.14 6.30 -23.77
N LEU A 74 -1.45 5.00 -23.99
CA LEU A 74 -2.80 4.48 -23.86
C LEU A 74 -3.12 4.14 -22.40
N PRO A 75 -4.28 4.58 -21.86
CA PRO A 75 -4.70 4.25 -20.51
C PRO A 75 -4.72 2.73 -20.27
N ASN A 76 -4.29 2.29 -19.09
CA ASN A 76 -4.25 0.89 -18.66
C ASN A 76 -3.28 -0.05 -19.42
N ILE A 77 -2.48 0.44 -20.37
CA ILE A 77 -1.59 -0.42 -21.18
C ILE A 77 -0.18 -0.53 -20.60
N TYR A 78 0.37 0.58 -20.10
CA TYR A 78 1.70 0.59 -19.48
C TYR A 78 1.58 0.53 -17.96
N LYS A 79 2.00 -0.61 -17.42
CA LYS A 79 2.04 -0.88 -15.99
C LYS A 79 3.40 -1.46 -15.65
N ILE A 80 4.00 -0.97 -14.59
CA ILE A 80 5.27 -1.46 -14.06
C ILE A 80 4.96 -2.37 -12.90
N GLU A 81 5.60 -3.54 -12.90
CA GLU A 81 5.44 -4.53 -11.84
C GLU A 81 6.45 -4.22 -10.72
N LEU A 82 5.97 -4.04 -9.50
CA LEU A 82 6.82 -3.94 -8.31
C LEU A 82 7.38 -5.31 -7.93
N ILE A 83 8.62 -5.32 -7.46
CA ILE A 83 9.32 -6.52 -6.98
C ILE A 83 9.30 -6.48 -5.45
N PHE A 84 8.79 -7.56 -4.86
CA PHE A 84 8.63 -7.71 -3.42
C PHE A 84 9.55 -8.80 -2.89
N GLU A 85 10.26 -8.49 -1.82
CA GLU A 85 11.03 -9.43 -1.01
C GLU A 85 10.28 -9.73 0.29
N ALA A 86 10.07 -11.00 0.62
CA ALA A 86 9.48 -11.39 1.90
C ALA A 86 10.49 -11.17 3.02
N THR A 87 10.12 -10.49 4.11
CA THR A 87 11.03 -10.26 5.24
C THR A 87 11.04 -11.41 6.24
N ASN A 88 10.13 -12.38 6.09
CA ASN A 88 9.79 -13.41 7.09
C ASN A 88 9.22 -12.85 8.41
N GLU A 89 8.90 -11.56 8.44
CA GLU A 89 8.21 -10.93 9.56
C GLU A 89 6.69 -10.93 9.33
N TYR A 90 5.97 -10.75 10.42
CA TYR A 90 4.52 -10.81 10.46
C TYR A 90 3.98 -9.77 11.42
N MET A 91 2.85 -9.17 11.05
CA MET A 91 2.08 -8.27 11.90
C MET A 91 0.77 -8.95 12.26
N THR A 92 0.46 -9.05 13.56
CA THR A 92 -0.83 -9.60 13.95
C THR A 92 -1.96 -8.66 13.56
N LEU A 93 -3.20 -9.16 13.53
CA LEU A 93 -4.36 -8.34 13.22
C LEU A 93 -4.50 -7.19 14.23
N ASP A 94 -4.16 -7.44 15.49
CA ASP A 94 -4.20 -6.46 16.56
C ASP A 94 -3.10 -5.41 16.40
N ASP A 95 -1.86 -5.82 16.10
CA ASP A 95 -0.75 -4.89 15.85
C ASP A 95 -1.06 -3.98 14.66
N LEU A 96 -1.60 -4.54 13.56
CA LEU A 96 -1.97 -3.74 12.39
C LEU A 96 -3.11 -2.78 12.72
N ARG A 97 -4.09 -3.20 13.53
CA ARG A 97 -5.18 -2.34 13.95
C ARG A 97 -4.67 -1.17 14.78
N ASP A 98 -3.80 -1.42 15.76
CA ASP A 98 -3.24 -0.39 16.63
C ASP A 98 -2.40 0.59 15.81
N PHE A 99 -1.58 0.08 14.90
CA PHE A 99 -0.84 0.89 13.93
C PHE A 99 -1.74 1.81 13.10
N MET A 100 -2.82 1.27 12.55
CA MET A 100 -3.79 2.04 11.75
C MET A 100 -4.53 3.09 12.59
N ILE A 101 -4.89 2.77 13.84
CA ILE A 101 -5.54 3.71 14.76
C ILE A 101 -4.59 4.89 15.07
N GLU A 102 -3.33 4.62 15.41
CA GLU A 102 -2.35 5.67 15.70
C GLU A 102 -2.12 6.58 14.49
N ARG A 103 -2.08 5.98 13.30
CA ARG A 103 -2.00 6.71 12.03
C ARG A 103 -3.23 7.58 11.76
N VAL A 104 -4.44 7.10 12.06
CA VAL A 104 -5.66 7.90 11.89
C VAL A 104 -5.71 9.07 12.89
N LYS A 105 -5.22 8.86 14.13
CA LYS A 105 -5.10 9.93 15.12
C LYS A 105 -4.12 11.03 14.70
N SER A 106 -2.98 10.66 14.10
CA SER A 106 -1.95 11.63 13.70
C SER A 106 -2.41 12.60 12.61
N LEU A 107 -3.46 12.24 11.85
CA LEU A 107 -4.06 13.06 10.81
C LEU A 107 -4.92 14.22 11.34
N GLY A 108 -5.44 14.12 12.57
CA GLY A 108 -6.18 15.21 13.21
C GLY A 108 -7.51 15.60 12.54
N TYR A 109 -8.22 14.66 11.92
CA TYR A 109 -9.48 14.93 11.20
C TYR A 109 -10.73 15.12 12.11
N GLY A 110 -10.58 15.18 13.43
CA GLY A 110 -11.66 15.53 14.35
C GLY A 110 -12.82 14.51 14.36
N LYS A 111 -14.02 14.90 13.93
CA LYS A 111 -15.19 13.98 13.97
C LYS A 111 -15.06 12.77 13.05
N PHE A 112 -14.34 12.91 11.92
CA PHE A 112 -14.13 11.80 10.98
C PHE A 112 -13.18 10.74 11.54
N GLU A 113 -12.20 11.16 12.34
CA GLU A 113 -11.26 10.28 13.05
C GLU A 113 -12.01 9.30 13.97
N VAL A 114 -12.97 9.78 14.76
CA VAL A 114 -13.73 8.94 15.70
C VAL A 114 -14.49 7.82 14.96
N LYS A 115 -15.17 8.16 13.85
CA LYS A 115 -15.90 7.17 13.06
C LYS A 115 -14.94 6.13 12.46
N TRP A 116 -13.81 6.58 11.93
CA TRP A 116 -12.83 5.67 11.31
C TRP A 116 -12.21 4.72 12.34
N ILE A 117 -11.79 5.23 13.51
CA ILE A 117 -11.28 4.40 14.59
C ILE A 117 -12.30 3.35 15.04
N LEU A 118 -13.59 3.71 15.10
CA LEU A 118 -14.65 2.74 15.43
C LEU A 118 -14.78 1.63 14.40
N GLU A 119 -14.61 1.92 13.11
CA GLU A 119 -14.63 0.90 12.07
C GLU A 119 -13.38 -0.01 12.12
N LEU A 120 -12.19 0.56 12.36
CA LEU A 120 -10.96 -0.21 12.57
C LEU A 120 -11.08 -1.20 13.75
N ARG A 121 -11.76 -0.78 14.83
CA ARG A 121 -12.04 -1.66 15.99
C ARG A 121 -13.01 -2.80 15.70
N LYS A 122 -13.88 -2.65 14.71
CA LYS A 122 -14.87 -3.68 14.33
C LYS A 122 -14.34 -4.65 13.27
N ALA A 123 -13.29 -4.26 12.55
CA ALA A 123 -12.70 -5.07 11.49
C ALA A 123 -12.21 -6.42 12.03
N LYS A 124 -12.59 -7.48 11.31
CA LYS A 124 -12.35 -8.89 11.66
C LYS A 124 -11.25 -9.55 10.83
N SER A 125 -10.76 -8.86 9.80
CA SER A 125 -9.70 -9.35 8.92
C SER A 125 -8.74 -8.23 8.53
N TYR A 126 -7.56 -8.60 8.05
CA TYR A 126 -6.59 -7.66 7.51
C TYR A 126 -7.18 -6.86 6.34
N GLU A 127 -7.92 -7.53 5.46
CA GLU A 127 -8.60 -6.89 4.33
C GLU A 127 -9.61 -5.84 4.80
N GLU A 128 -10.42 -6.14 5.82
CA GLU A 128 -11.35 -5.17 6.41
C GLU A 128 -10.63 -4.01 7.09
N LEU A 129 -9.45 -4.22 7.70
CA LEU A 129 -8.64 -3.13 8.25
C LEU A 129 -8.11 -2.22 7.14
N ILE A 130 -7.71 -2.80 6.00
CA ILE A 130 -7.05 -2.07 4.91
C ILE A 130 -8.05 -1.34 4.03
N LEU A 131 -9.18 -1.96 3.67
CA LEU A 131 -10.19 -1.39 2.76
C LEU A 131 -11.43 -0.83 3.46
N GLY A 132 -11.61 -1.14 4.74
CA GLY A 132 -12.87 -0.95 5.44
C GLY A 132 -13.88 -2.05 5.12
N LYS A 133 -15.01 -2.03 5.84
CA LYS A 133 -16.10 -2.97 5.62
C LYS A 133 -16.79 -2.70 4.28
N GLN A 134 -16.75 -3.67 3.37
CA GLN A 134 -17.53 -3.64 2.14
C GLN A 134 -18.94 -4.18 2.46
N ASN A 135 -19.98 -3.40 2.15
CA ASN A 135 -21.38 -3.80 2.31
C ASN A 135 -21.89 -4.55 1.09
#